data_AF-A0A1X1PGG9-F1
#
_entry.id   AF-A0A1X1PGG9-F1
#
_cell.length_a   1.000
_cell.length_b   1.000
_cell.length_c   1.000
_cell.angle_alpha   90.00
_cell.angle_beta   90.00
_cell.angle_gamma   90.00
#
_symmetry.space_group_name_H-M   'P 1'
#
loop_
_entity.id
_entity.type
_entity.pdbx_description
1 polymer ?
#
loop_
_entity_poly.entity_id
_entity_poly.type
_entity_poly.pdbx_seq_one_letter_code
_entity_poly.pdbx_strand_id
1 'polypeptide(L)' 'MPAKSQAQQRAAGAALSAKRGETKMKDLKPPSKSMAKSMSEKELEKMASTPARGKPKHKHDA' A
#
# COMPACT_ATOMS: atom_id res chain seq x y z
N MET A 1 -2.02 5.38 9.58
CA MET A 1 -1.50 6.62 8.95
C MET A 1 -2.01 6.70 7.50
N PRO A 2 -2.28 7.89 6.94
CA PRO A 2 -2.69 8.03 5.53
C PRO A 2 -1.50 7.87 4.56
N ALA A 3 -1.74 7.40 3.32
CA ALA A 3 -0.68 7.32 2.31
C ALA A 3 -0.26 8.72 1.84
N LYS A 4 1.06 9.00 1.82
CA LYS A 4 1.63 10.30 1.41
C LYS A 4 1.83 10.44 -0.10
N SER A 5 1.75 9.33 -0.84
CA SER A 5 1.95 9.31 -2.30
C SER A 5 1.05 8.27 -2.96
N GLN A 6 0.80 8.43 -4.26
CA GLN A 6 0.03 7.47 -5.05
C GLN A 6 0.70 6.08 -5.08
N ALA A 7 2.03 6.05 -5.16
CA ALA A 7 2.80 4.80 -5.12
C ALA A 7 2.57 4.03 -3.81
N GLN A 8 2.53 4.74 -2.67
CA GLN A 8 2.27 4.12 -1.37
C GLN A 8 0.83 3.61 -1.24
N GLN A 9 -0.16 4.34 -1.75
CA GLN A 9 -1.55 3.88 -1.74
C GLN A 9 -1.71 2.58 -2.54
N ARG A 10 -1.12 2.52 -3.74
CA ARG A 10 -1.12 1.31 -4.57
C ARG A 10 -0.38 0.15 -3.89
N ALA A 11 0.76 0.45 -3.26
CA ALA A 11 1.51 -0.54 -2.52
C ALA A 11 0.70 -1.12 -1.33
N ALA A 12 -0.06 -0.28 -0.64
CA ALA A 12 -0.97 -0.67 0.43
C ALA A 12 -2.09 -1.59 -0.07
N GLY A 13 -2.70 -1.28 -1.22
CA GLY A 13 -3.74 -2.12 -1.82
C GLY A 13 -3.23 -3.51 -2.19
N ALA A 14 -2.05 -3.59 -2.82
CA ALA A 14 -1.45 -4.89 -3.16
C ALA A 14 -1.05 -5.69 -1.91
N ALA A 15 -0.53 -5.01 -0.89
CA ALA A 15 -0.23 -5.62 0.41
C ALA A 15 -1.50 -6.14 1.11
N LEU A 16 -2.62 -5.40 1.04
CA LEU A 16 -3.90 -5.79 1.61
C LEU A 16 -4.44 -7.07 0.95
N SER A 17 -4.44 -7.13 -0.38
CA SER A 17 -4.88 -8.32 -1.14
C SER A 17 -4.03 -9.55 -0.77
N ALA A 18 -2.72 -9.38 -0.58
CA ALA A 18 -1.88 -10.48 -0.12
C ALA A 18 -2.15 -10.90 1.33
N LYS A 19 -2.52 -9.95 2.19
CA LYS A 19 -2.87 -10.25 3.59
C LYS A 19 -4.20 -10.99 3.71
N ARG A 20 -5.11 -10.75 2.77
CA ARG A 20 -6.38 -11.50 2.61
C ARG A 20 -6.22 -12.84 1.91
N GLY A 21 -5.02 -13.16 1.41
CA GLY A 21 -4.74 -14.42 0.72
C GLY A 21 -5.14 -14.46 -0.76
N GLU A 22 -5.62 -13.35 -1.32
CA GLU A 22 -6.01 -13.24 -2.73
C GLU A 22 -4.78 -13.17 -3.67
N THR A 23 -3.70 -12.54 -3.20
CA THR A 23 -2.44 -12.38 -3.95
C THR A 23 -1.29 -13.08 -3.21
N LYS A 24 -0.41 -13.79 -3.92
CA LYS A 24 0.75 -14.44 -3.27
C LYS A 24 1.80 -13.40 -2.90
N MET A 25 2.35 -13.46 -1.69
CA MET A 25 3.39 -12.52 -1.22
C MET A 25 4.61 -12.45 -2.14
N LYS A 26 4.97 -13.54 -2.82
CA LYS A 26 6.10 -13.59 -3.76
C LYS A 26 5.91 -12.69 -4.99
N ASP A 27 4.67 -12.48 -5.42
CA ASP A 27 4.32 -11.73 -6.64
C ASP A 27 4.23 -10.21 -6.37
N LEU A 28 4.29 -9.82 -5.09
CA LEU A 28 4.28 -8.41 -4.69
C LEU A 28 5.60 -7.70 -4.99
N LYS A 29 5.48 -6.40 -5.31
CA LYS A 29 6.62 -5.49 -5.36
C LYS A 29 7.27 -5.33 -3.97
N PRO A 30 8.58 -5.03 -3.89
CA PRO A 30 9.28 -4.93 -2.59
C PRO A 30 8.60 -4.02 -1.55
N PRO A 31 8.06 -2.82 -1.92
CA PRO A 31 7.34 -1.98 -0.95
C PRO A 31 6.09 -2.66 -0.39
N SER A 32 5.30 -3.32 -1.25
CA SER A 32 4.10 -4.07 -0.85
C SER A 32 4.44 -5.27 0.03
N LYS A 33 5.57 -5.95 -0.23
CA LYS A 33 6.06 -7.04 0.63
C LYS A 33 6.35 -6.55 2.04
N SER A 34 7.08 -5.43 2.17
CA SER A 34 7.39 -4.84 3.47
C SER A 34 6.12 -4.40 4.20
N MET A 35 5.19 -3.77 3.48
CA MET A 35 3.91 -3.34 4.05
C MET A 35 3.05 -4.52 4.52
N ALA A 36 2.94 -5.60 3.72
CA ALA A 36 2.19 -6.80 4.09
C ALA A 36 2.74 -7.49 5.34
N LYS A 37 4.07 -7.46 5.52
CA LYS A 37 4.76 -8.04 6.68
C LYS A 37 4.64 -7.19 7.94
N SER A 38 4.72 -5.87 7.82
CA SER A 38 4.86 -4.96 8.97
C SER A 38 3.59 -4.24 9.39
N MET A 39 2.54 -4.19 8.55
CA MET A 39 1.31 -3.46 8.86
C MET A 39 0.13 -4.42 9.07
N SER A 40 -0.82 -4.03 9.92
CA SER A 40 -2.10 -4.73 10.12
C SER A 40 -3.02 -4.61 8.88
N GLU A 41 -4.00 -5.49 8.75
CA GLU A 41 -4.97 -5.41 7.64
C GLU A 41 -5.71 -4.08 7.63
N LYS A 42 -6.19 -3.63 8.79
CA LYS A 42 -6.88 -2.35 8.99
C LYS A 42 -6.00 -1.16 8.61
N GLU A 43 -4.70 -1.19 8.91
CA GLU A 43 -3.81 -0.11 8.52
C GLU A 43 -3.57 -0.06 7.01
N LEU A 44 -3.43 -1.21 6.36
CA LEU A 44 -3.30 -1.31 4.90
C LEU A 44 -4.57 -0.82 4.21
N GLU A 45 -5.73 -1.20 4.71
CA GLU A 45 -7.03 -0.72 4.24
C GLU A 45 -7.16 0.80 4.37
N LYS A 46 -6.89 1.35 5.56
CA LYS A 46 -6.92 2.80 5.77
C LYS A 46 -5.99 3.54 4.82
N MET A 47 -4.83 2.95 4.51
CA MET A 47 -3.82 3.54 3.64
C MET A 47 -4.22 3.44 2.15
N ALA A 48 -4.80 2.31 1.73
CA ALA A 48 -5.31 2.06 0.38
C ALA A 48 -6.56 2.90 0.05
N SER A 49 -7.43 3.13 1.03
CA SER A 49 -8.67 3.90 0.88
C SER A 49 -8.47 5.41 0.88
N THR A 50 -7.25 5.90 1.09
CA THR A 50 -7.01 7.36 1.04
C THR A 50 -7.13 7.89 -0.41
N PRO A 51 -7.72 9.07 -0.66
CA PRO A 51 -7.85 9.61 -2.01
C PRO A 51 -6.48 9.74 -2.71
N ALA A 52 -6.41 9.36 -3.99
CA ALA A 52 -5.20 9.49 -4.81
C ALA A 52 -5.01 10.90 -5.38
N ARG A 53 -6.11 11.64 -5.53
CA ARG A 53 -6.16 12.95 -6.18
C ARG A 53 -5.39 13.98 -5.35
N GLY A 54 -4.53 14.76 -6.02
CA GLY A 54 -3.71 15.80 -5.39
C GLY A 54 -2.45 15.28 -4.68
N LYS A 55 -2.19 13.96 -4.70
CA LYS A 55 -0.94 13.40 -4.15
C LYS A 55 0.14 13.28 -5.22
N PRO A 56 1.41 13.51 -4.86
CA PRO A 56 2.53 13.24 -5.75
C PRO A 56 2.61 11.74 -6.09
N LYS A 57 3.21 11.41 -7.24
CA LYS A 57 3.37 10.02 -7.68
C LYS A 57 4.24 9.25 -6.69
N HIS A 58 5.40 9.82 -6.34
CA HIS A 58 6.32 9.32 -5.33
C HIS A 58 6.44 10.31 -4.16
N LYS A 59 6.86 9.82 -2.99
CA LYS A 59 7.08 10.69 -1.80
C LYS A 59 8.14 11.77 -2.03
N HIS A 60 9.03 11.58 -3.00
CA HIS A 60 10.11 12.50 -3.34
C HIS A 60 9.72 13.52 -4.41
N ASP A 61 8.54 13.38 -5.02
CA ASP A 61 8.01 14.36 -5.99
C ASP A 61 7.15 15.45 -5.29
N ALA A 62 7.24 15.51 -3.95
CA ALA A 62 6.43 16.35 -3.07
C ALA A 62 7.19 17.63 -2.67
#